data_AF-A0A5K0ZCQ3-F1
#
_entry.id   AF-A0A5K0ZCQ3-F1
#
_cell.length_a   1.000
_cell.length_b   1.000
_cell.length_c   1.000
_cell.angle_alpha   90.00
_cell.angle_beta   90.00
_cell.angle_gamma   90.00
#
_symmetry.space_group_name_H-M   'P 1'
#
loop_
_entity.id
_entity.type
_entity.pdbx_description
1 polymer ?
#
loop_
_entity_poly.entity_id
_entity_poly.type
_entity_poly.pdbx_seq_one_letter_code
_entity_poly.pdbx_strand_id
1 'polypeptide(L)' 'MWRVADDQFQFRVFNKQFIGLDGGGGPSSSIVAVATVPAESETFQIIRNRDDRNRVHIKALSNGMFLQ' A
#
# COMPACT_ATOMS: atom_id res chain seq x y z
N MET A 1 -0.44 10.20 4.54
CA MET A 1 -1.36 9.04 4.53
C MET A 1 -2.78 9.56 4.58
N TRP A 2 -3.68 9.02 3.77
CA TRP A 2 -5.12 9.27 3.90
C TRP A 2 -5.88 7.95 3.82
N ARG A 3 -7.05 7.94 4.44
CA ARG A 3 -8.00 6.83 4.44
C ARG A 3 -8.99 7.07 3.30
N VAL A 4 -9.06 6.17 2.32
CA VAL A 4 -10.00 6.24 1.18
C VAL A 4 -11.27 5.43 1.41
N ALA A 5 -11.19 4.40 2.25
CA ALA A 5 -12.32 3.59 2.72
C ALA A 5 -12.00 3.02 4.11
N ASP A 6 -12.87 2.17 4.66
CA ASP A 6 -12.76 1.77 6.06
C ASP A 6 -11.42 1.11 6.44
N ASP A 7 -10.86 0.28 5.58
CA ASP A 7 -9.58 -0.39 5.80
C ASP A 7 -8.56 -0.09 4.69
N GLN A 8 -8.84 0.89 3.84
CA GLN A 8 -8.03 1.22 2.67
C GLN A 8 -7.35 2.56 2.82
N PHE A 9 -6.04 2.55 2.56
CA PHE A 9 -5.15 3.68 2.77
C PHE A 9 -4.24 3.83 1.56
N GLN A 10 -3.81 5.06 1.31
CA GLN A 10 -2.76 5.33 0.35
C GLN A 10 -1.73 6.27 0.98
N PHE A 11 -0.48 6.13 0.55
CA PHE A 11 0.68 6.78 1.18
C PHE A 11 1.32 7.77 0.21
N ARG A 12 1.10 9.07 0.44
CA ARG A 12 1.90 10.11 -0.22
C ARG A 12 3.31 10.18 0.34
N VAL A 13 4.28 10.32 -0.56
CA VAL A 13 5.67 10.61 -0.25
C VAL A 13 6.07 11.97 -0.84
N PHE A 14 7.38 12.26 -0.85
CA PHE A 14 7.94 13.46 -1.47
C PHE A 14 7.52 13.59 -2.94
N ASN A 15 7.63 14.80 -3.52
CA ASN A 15 7.19 15.09 -4.89
C ASN A 15 5.72 14.80 -5.21
N LYS A 16 4.86 14.80 -4.18
CA LYS A 16 3.42 14.55 -4.32
C LYS A 16 3.09 13.16 -4.89
N GLN A 17 4.05 12.24 -4.88
CA GLN A 17 3.90 10.88 -5.41
C GLN A 17 3.34 9.93 -4.36
N PHE A 18 2.93 8.75 -4.81
CA PHE A 18 2.24 7.75 -4.03
C PHE A 18 3.04 6.44 -4.07
N ILE A 19 3.17 5.78 -2.92
CA ILE A 19 3.72 4.41 -2.87
C ILE A 19 2.75 3.50 -3.62
N GLY A 20 3.28 2.65 -4.50
CA GLY A 20 2.50 1.69 -5.26
C GLY A 20 3.35 0.50 -5.70
N LEU A 21 2.69 -0.50 -6.27
CA LEU A 21 3.37 -1.64 -6.89
C LEU A 21 3.63 -1.35 -8.36
N ASP A 22 4.87 -1.58 -8.82
CA ASP A 22 5.17 -1.52 -10.25
C ASP A 22 4.32 -2.54 -11.03
N GLY A 23 4.09 -2.31 -12.33
CA GLY A 23 3.46 -3.31 -13.19
C GLY A 23 2.06 -3.77 -12.75
N GLY A 24 1.37 -3.05 -11.87
CA GLY A 24 0.03 -3.41 -11.39
C GLY A 24 -0.01 -4.44 -10.25
N GLY A 25 1.13 -4.84 -9.67
CA GLY A 25 1.17 -5.81 -8.58
C GLY A 25 1.28 -7.28 -9.01
N GLY A 26 1.94 -7.55 -10.13
CA GLY A 26 2.32 -8.92 -10.49
C GLY A 26 3.26 -9.60 -9.47
N PRO A 27 3.62 -10.88 -9.68
CA PRO A 27 4.40 -11.69 -8.74
C PRO A 27 5.80 -11.12 -8.44
N SER A 28 6.35 -10.33 -9.35
CA SER A 28 7.69 -9.75 -9.27
C SER A 28 7.67 -8.23 -9.07
N SER A 29 6.53 -7.68 -8.69
CA SER A 29 6.38 -6.23 -8.59
C SER A 29 7.17 -5.65 -7.43
N SER A 30 7.94 -4.61 -7.72
CA SER A 30 8.67 -3.85 -6.72
C SER A 30 7.80 -2.74 -6.13
N ILE A 31 8.15 -2.29 -4.92
CA ILE A 31 7.55 -1.10 -4.32
C ILE A 31 8.21 0.13 -4.93
N VAL A 32 7.42 1.00 -5.56
CA VAL A 32 7.88 2.24 -6.18
C VAL A 32 7.06 3.42 -5.69
N ALA A 33 7.56 4.64 -5.94
CA ALA A 33 6.81 5.86 -5.67
C ALA A 33 6.86 6.81 -6.87
N VAL A 34 6.12 6.46 -7.93
CA VAL A 34 6.16 7.19 -9.21
C VAL A 34 4.82 7.84 -9.59
N ALA A 35 3.70 7.28 -9.13
CA ALA A 35 2.37 7.75 -9.45
C ALA A 35 2.06 9.09 -8.76
N THR A 36 1.47 10.04 -9.47
CA THR A 36 0.97 11.32 -8.93
C THR A 36 -0.55 11.35 -8.73
N VAL A 37 -1.23 10.36 -9.31
CA VAL A 37 -2.66 10.07 -9.10
C VAL A 37 -2.74 8.61 -8.67
N PRO A 38 -3.33 8.30 -7.51
CA PRO A 38 -3.40 6.94 -7.01
C PRO A 38 -4.49 6.14 -7.69
N ALA A 39 -4.26 4.83 -7.77
CA ALA A 39 -5.27 3.84 -8.12
C ALA A 39 -5.16 2.64 -7.15
N GLU A 40 -5.59 1.46 -7.62
CA GLU A 40 -5.58 0.22 -6.85
C GLU A 40 -4.17 -0.19 -6.43
N SER A 41 -3.18 -0.04 -7.31
CA SER A 41 -1.77 -0.36 -7.04
C SER A 41 -1.15 0.47 -5.92
N GLU A 42 -1.68 1.67 -5.66
CA GLU A 42 -1.27 2.59 -4.60
C GLU A 42 -2.13 2.47 -3.33
N THR A 43 -3.06 1.51 -3.30
CA THR A 43 -4.01 1.31 -2.19
C THR A 43 -3.65 0.07 -1.37
N PHE A 44 -3.62 0.24 -0.05
CA PHE A 44 -3.15 -0.77 0.90
C PHE A 44 -4.08 -0.89 2.11
N GLN A 45 -4.06 -2.05 2.74
CA GLN A 45 -4.65 -2.30 4.04
C GLN A 45 -3.57 -2.32 5.12
N ILE A 46 -3.87 -1.73 6.28
CA ILE A 46 -3.03 -1.85 7.48
C ILE A 46 -3.67 -2.89 8.40
N ILE A 47 -3.01 -4.05 8.51
CA ILE A 47 -3.49 -5.19 9.30
C ILE A 47 -2.72 -5.20 10.62
N ARG A 48 -3.41 -4.88 11.71
CA ARG A 48 -2.84 -4.96 13.07
C ARG A 48 -2.77 -6.43 13.51
N ASN A 49 -1.61 -6.84 14.01
CA ASN A 49 -1.45 -8.17 14.60
C ASN A 49 -2.33 -8.29 15.85
N ARG A 50 -3.06 -9.40 15.99
CA ARG A 50 -4.01 -9.62 17.10
C ARG A 50 -3.31 -9.93 18.42
N ASP A 51 -2.16 -10.60 18.35
CA ASP A 51 -1.39 -11.09 19.50
C ASP A 51 -0.39 -10.02 20.00
N ASP A 52 0.17 -9.22 19.10
CA ASP A 52 1.00 -8.06 19.42
C ASP A 52 0.45 -6.79 18.74
N ARG A 53 -0.31 -5.99 19.51
CA ARG A 53 -0.97 -4.78 19.02
C ARG A 53 -0.01 -3.68 18.57
N ASN A 54 1.28 -3.78 18.89
CA ASN A 54 2.32 -2.85 18.45
C ASN A 54 2.86 -3.19 17.06
N ARG A 55 2.45 -4.32 16.46
CA ARG A 55 2.87 -4.75 15.14
C ARG A 55 1.75 -4.60 14.12
N VAL A 56 2.12 -4.16 12.93
CA VAL A 56 1.24 -4.06 11.77
C VAL A 56 1.93 -4.67 10.55
N HIS A 57 1.14 -5.24 9.65
CA HIS A 57 1.56 -5.54 8.29
C HIS A 57 0.80 -4.63 7.34
N ILE A 58 1.46 -4.22 6.26
CA ILE A 58 0.85 -3.46 5.18
C ILE A 58 0.63 -4.43 4.03
N LYS A 59 -0.63 -4.57 3.59
CA LYS A 59 -1.05 -5.50 2.53
C LYS A 59 -1.48 -4.70 1.32
N ALA A 60 -0.96 -5.02 0.14
CA ALA A 60 -1.41 -4.41 -1.10
C ALA A 60 -2.80 -4.91 -1.50
N LEU A 61 -3.68 -3.99 -1.91
CA LEU A 61 -5.03 -4.36 -2.33
C LEU A 61 -5.02 -5.13 -3.66
N SER A 62 -4.14 -4.75 -4.59
CA SER A 62 -4.10 -5.27 -5.96
C SER A 62 -3.67 -6.74 -6.07
N ASN A 63 -2.83 -7.24 -5.16
CA ASN A 63 -2.33 -8.62 -5.21
C ASN A 63 -2.37 -9.38 -3.88
N GLY A 64 -2.81 -8.72 -2.81
CA GLY A 64 -2.91 -9.31 -1.49
C GLY A 64 -1.58 -9.67 -0.80
N MET A 65 -0.44 -9.31 -1.39
CA MET A 65 0.87 -9.54 -0.79
C MET A 65 1.19 -8.48 0.25
N PHE A 66 2.12 -8.82 1.16
CA PHE A 66 2.60 -7.93 2.19
C PHE A 66 3.87 -7.19 1.73
N LEU A 67 4.00 -5.93 2.13
CA LEU A 67 5.21 -5.14 1.90
C LEU A 67 6.34 -5.66 2.80
N GLN A 68 7.57 -5.64 2.28
CA GLN A 68 8.78 -6.14 2.94
C GLN A 68 9.94 -5.16 2.73
#